data_AF-N6XGC5-F1
#
_entry.id   AF-N6XGC5-F1
#
_cell.length_a   1.000
_cell.length_b   1.000
_cell.length_c   1.000
_cell.angle_alpha   90.00
_cell.angle_beta   90.00
_cell.angle_gamma   90.00
#
_symmetry.space_group_name_H-M   'P 1'
#
loop_
_entity.id
_entity.type
_entity.pdbx_description
1 polymer ?
#
loop_
_entity_poly.entity_id
_entity_poly.type
_entity_poly.pdbx_seq_one_letter_code
_entity_poly.pdbx_strand_id
1 'polypeptide(L)'
;MRKPMLPAATKTKKCSTNPFKGYQDKVVAEREQIIVRYLASLRKTRAKFEYVTDLAKAVAEQVELAEGRPCSFTTLLRNKRYKALLLNFMAIRSRTDAVQVSDPAAQALIHTVELELGNVKRDNDRLRAYIADLEVRLSEHPALSSSTTQRSESADELSRLSNEKALACKALWLVLEHFKDLVSIDADRGSIIDLAASKRKNVIVEPEIARVFLDWVRANSKVGN
;
A
#
# COMPACT_ATOMS: atom_id res chain seq x y z
N MET A 1 -58.09 15.58 12.63
CA MET A 1 -56.76 15.89 13.21
C MET A 1 -56.00 14.58 13.46
N ARG A 2 -54.96 14.27 12.68
CA ARG A 2 -54.10 13.09 12.87
C ARG A 2 -52.72 13.54 13.36
N LYS A 3 -52.25 13.00 14.49
CA LYS A 3 -50.90 13.24 15.02
C LYS A 3 -49.85 12.55 14.12
N PRO A 4 -48.71 13.19 13.81
CA PRO A 4 -47.61 12.52 13.14
C PRO A 4 -46.82 11.67 14.15
N MET A 5 -46.59 10.42 13.78
CA MET A 5 -45.81 9.44 14.52
C MET A 5 -44.35 9.55 14.06
N LEU A 6 -43.46 9.97 14.95
CA LEU A 6 -42.03 10.10 14.68
C LEU A 6 -41.39 8.70 14.51
N PRO A 7 -40.44 8.52 13.57
CA PRO A 7 -39.80 7.24 13.34
C PRO A 7 -38.83 6.88 14.48
N ALA A 8 -38.88 5.62 14.88
CA ALA A 8 -38.05 5.05 15.93
C ALA A 8 -36.56 5.15 15.58
N ALA A 9 -35.78 5.73 16.49
CA ALA A 9 -34.33 5.82 16.39
C ALA A 9 -33.69 4.42 16.27
N THR A 10 -33.06 4.16 15.12
CA THR A 10 -32.20 3.00 14.90
C THR A 10 -30.99 3.08 15.83
N LYS A 11 -30.97 2.24 16.87
CA LYS A 11 -29.81 2.04 17.74
C LYS A 11 -28.65 1.48 16.91
N THR A 12 -27.65 2.32 16.62
CA THR A 12 -26.39 1.90 16.01
C THR A 12 -25.68 0.94 16.96
N LYS A 13 -25.69 -0.36 16.64
CA LYS A 13 -24.89 -1.38 17.34
C LYS A 13 -23.42 -1.01 17.18
N LYS A 14 -22.82 -0.48 18.24
CA LYS A 14 -21.38 -0.23 18.35
C LYS A 14 -20.68 -1.59 18.25
N CYS A 15 -20.15 -1.90 17.06
CA CYS A 15 -19.41 -3.13 16.81
C CYS A 15 -18.08 -3.02 17.56
N SER A 16 -17.99 -3.67 18.72
CA SER A 16 -16.75 -3.72 19.50
C SER A 16 -15.70 -4.45 18.69
N THR A 17 -14.61 -3.75 18.33
CA THR A 17 -13.46 -4.32 17.64
C THR A 17 -12.91 -5.50 18.45
N ASN A 18 -12.88 -6.69 17.86
CA ASN A 18 -12.39 -7.89 18.52
C ASN A 18 -10.89 -7.73 18.86
N PRO A 19 -10.50 -7.68 20.15
CA PRO A 19 -9.11 -7.47 20.55
C PRO A 19 -8.20 -8.64 20.17
N PHE A 20 -8.76 -9.84 19.92
CA PHE A 20 -8.01 -11.03 19.54
C PHE A 20 -7.94 -11.25 18.02
N LYS A 21 -8.45 -10.31 17.20
CA LYS A 21 -8.48 -10.46 15.75
C LYS A 21 -7.10 -10.78 15.16
N GLY A 22 -6.06 -10.08 15.61
CA GLY A 22 -4.70 -10.31 15.12
C GLY A 22 -4.16 -11.70 15.47
N TYR A 23 -4.48 -12.22 16.66
CA TYR A 23 -4.11 -13.58 17.05
C TYR A 23 -4.87 -14.62 16.22
N GLN A 24 -6.18 -14.43 16.05
CA GLN A 24 -7.02 -15.31 15.22
C GLN A 24 -6.55 -15.33 13.76
N ASP A 25 -6.21 -14.18 13.19
CA ASP A 25 -5.72 -14.08 11.81
C ASP A 25 -4.36 -14.79 11.63
N LYS A 26 -3.47 -14.71 12.63
CA LYS A 26 -2.19 -15.44 12.63
C LYS A 26 -2.39 -16.95 12.69
N VAL A 27 -3.17 -17.44 13.64
CA VAL A 27 -3.52 -18.88 13.74
C VAL A 27 -4.17 -19.37 12.46
N VAL A 28 -5.04 -18.54 11.86
CA VAL A 28 -5.69 -18.91 10.62
C VAL A 28 -4.69 -19.00 9.46
N ALA A 29 -3.76 -18.04 9.38
CA ALA A 29 -2.73 -17.99 8.35
C ALA A 29 -1.69 -19.12 8.47
N GLU A 30 -1.31 -19.52 9.68
CA GLU A 30 -0.39 -20.66 9.90
C GLU A 30 -0.99 -21.96 9.36
N ARG A 31 -2.24 -22.24 9.73
CA ARG A 31 -2.97 -23.40 9.21
C ARG A 31 -3.20 -23.31 7.70
N GLU A 32 -3.40 -22.11 7.17
CA GLU A 32 -3.52 -21.89 5.72
C GLU A 32 -2.27 -22.38 4.97
N GLN A 33 -1.09 -22.10 5.50
CA GLN A 33 0.16 -22.57 4.89
C GLN A 33 0.25 -24.10 4.88
N ILE A 34 -0.19 -24.77 5.94
CA ILE A 34 -0.23 -26.25 6.01
C ILE A 34 -1.14 -26.79 4.90
N ILE A 35 -2.35 -26.23 4.77
CA ILE A 35 -3.32 -26.61 3.75
C ILE A 35 -2.74 -26.40 2.35
N VAL A 36 -2.15 -25.24 2.06
CA VAL A 36 -1.57 -24.94 0.74
C VAL A 36 -0.44 -25.90 0.39
N ARG A 37 0.45 -26.21 1.34
CA ARG A 37 1.56 -27.16 1.12
C ARG A 37 1.03 -28.56 0.79
N TYR A 38 0.02 -29.01 1.50
CA TYR A 38 -0.58 -30.32 1.26
C TYR A 38 -1.37 -30.37 -0.06
N LEU A 39 -2.15 -29.34 -0.37
CA LEU A 39 -2.82 -29.25 -1.67
C LEU A 39 -1.79 -29.27 -2.81
N ALA A 40 -0.63 -28.63 -2.65
CA ALA A 40 0.45 -28.69 -3.63
C ALA A 40 1.07 -30.09 -3.79
N SER A 41 1.20 -30.87 -2.70
CA SER A 41 1.67 -32.27 -2.80
C SER A 41 0.64 -33.16 -3.48
N LEU A 42 -0.66 -32.95 -3.22
CA LEU A 42 -1.75 -33.67 -3.89
C LEU A 42 -1.80 -33.42 -5.40
N ARG A 43 -1.33 -32.25 -5.87
CA ARG A 43 -1.18 -31.99 -7.31
C ARG A 43 -0.13 -32.90 -7.95
N LYS A 44 0.93 -33.26 -7.22
CA LYS A 44 2.00 -34.14 -7.70
C LYS A 44 1.56 -35.61 -7.73
N THR A 45 0.81 -36.05 -6.72
CA THR A 45 0.41 -37.46 -6.56
C THR A 45 -0.83 -37.84 -7.37
N ARG A 46 -1.47 -36.90 -8.08
CA ARG A 46 -2.69 -37.11 -8.88
C ARG A 46 -3.83 -37.78 -8.10
N ALA A 47 -3.90 -37.68 -6.77
CA ALA A 47 -4.97 -38.28 -5.95
C ALA A 47 -6.34 -37.67 -6.24
N LYS A 48 -7.32 -38.42 -6.75
CA LYS A 48 -8.65 -37.90 -7.16
C LYS A 48 -9.60 -37.85 -5.96
N PHE A 49 -10.37 -36.76 -5.87
CA PHE A 49 -11.44 -36.58 -4.89
C PHE A 49 -12.73 -36.28 -5.66
N GLU A 50 -13.81 -36.99 -5.35
CA GLU A 50 -15.11 -36.82 -6.00
C GLU A 50 -15.85 -35.62 -5.40
N TYR A 51 -15.84 -35.50 -4.07
CA TYR A 51 -16.50 -34.42 -3.35
C TYR A 51 -15.49 -33.56 -2.58
N VAL A 52 -15.83 -32.27 -2.42
CA VAL A 52 -15.07 -31.32 -1.59
C VAL A 52 -14.97 -31.82 -0.14
N THR A 53 -15.96 -32.56 0.33
CA THR A 53 -15.96 -33.16 1.67
C THR A 53 -14.86 -34.20 1.85
N ASP A 54 -14.54 -34.98 0.82
CA ASP A 54 -13.49 -36.01 0.90
C ASP A 54 -12.11 -35.39 0.89
N LEU A 55 -11.93 -34.35 0.06
CA LEU A 55 -10.74 -33.50 0.12
C LEU A 55 -10.58 -32.85 1.50
N ALA A 56 -11.67 -32.35 2.08
CA ALA A 56 -11.65 -31.73 3.41
C ALA A 56 -11.27 -32.74 4.51
N LYS A 57 -11.68 -34.01 4.40
CA LYS A 57 -11.27 -35.07 5.34
C LYS A 57 -9.76 -35.34 5.25
N ALA A 58 -9.23 -35.55 4.05
CA ALA A 58 -7.81 -35.78 3.85
C ALA A 58 -6.94 -34.59 4.30
N VAL A 59 -7.39 -33.36 4.03
CA VAL A 59 -6.71 -32.15 4.50
C VAL A 59 -6.79 -32.02 6.02
N ALA A 60 -7.92 -32.40 6.63
CA ALA A 60 -8.08 -32.37 8.09
C ALA A 60 -7.13 -33.33 8.79
N GLU A 61 -6.96 -34.56 8.28
CA GLU A 61 -5.96 -35.53 8.77
C GLU A 61 -4.54 -34.95 8.68
N GLN A 62 -4.21 -34.27 7.57
CA GLN A 62 -2.89 -33.65 7.43
C GLN A 62 -2.67 -32.49 8.40
N VAL A 63 -3.70 -31.66 8.62
CA VAL A 63 -3.62 -30.56 9.61
C VAL A 63 -3.46 -31.14 11.02
N GLU A 64 -4.16 -32.21 11.34
CA GLU A 64 -4.02 -32.91 12.62
C GLU A 64 -2.61 -33.44 12.84
N LEU A 65 -2.02 -34.06 11.80
CA LEU A 65 -0.63 -34.54 11.85
C LEU A 65 0.38 -33.40 12.04
N ALA A 66 0.14 -32.25 11.41
CA ALA A 66 1.07 -31.12 11.46
C ALA A 66 0.94 -30.27 12.74
N GLU A 67 -0.27 -30.12 13.28
CA GLU A 67 -0.53 -29.32 14.49
C GLU A 67 -0.50 -30.17 15.78
N GLY A 68 -0.55 -31.49 15.67
CA GLY A 68 -0.66 -32.41 16.80
C GLY A 68 -1.98 -32.26 17.56
N ARG A 69 -3.01 -31.69 16.92
CA ARG A 69 -4.34 -31.42 17.51
C ARG A 69 -5.44 -31.86 16.56
N PRO A 70 -6.54 -32.45 17.08
CA PRO A 70 -7.61 -32.94 16.23
C PRO A 70 -8.27 -31.79 15.45
N CYS A 71 -8.39 -31.95 14.13
CA CYS A 71 -9.03 -30.99 13.25
C CYS A 71 -10.21 -31.66 12.54
N SER A 72 -11.43 -31.14 12.70
CA SER A 72 -12.59 -31.65 11.96
C SER A 72 -12.64 -31.05 10.56
N PHE A 73 -12.96 -31.88 9.55
CA PHE A 73 -13.23 -31.42 8.19
C PHE A 73 -14.33 -30.34 8.14
N THR A 74 -15.31 -30.38 9.05
CA THR A 74 -16.37 -29.38 9.14
C THR A 74 -15.83 -28.00 9.51
N THR A 75 -14.77 -27.92 10.33
CA THR A 75 -14.10 -26.67 10.70
C THR A 75 -13.45 -26.03 9.47
N LEU A 76 -12.84 -26.84 8.60
CA LEU A 76 -12.27 -26.37 7.34
C LEU A 76 -13.35 -25.83 6.39
N LEU A 77 -14.51 -26.50 6.33
CA LEU A 77 -15.63 -26.07 5.47
C LEU A 77 -16.40 -24.86 6.02
N ARG A 78 -16.37 -24.61 7.34
CA ARG A 78 -17.00 -23.43 7.96
C ARG A 78 -16.15 -22.17 7.80
N ASN A 79 -14.83 -22.29 7.83
CA ASN A 79 -13.95 -21.14 7.63
C ASN A 79 -13.89 -20.77 6.14
N LYS A 80 -14.25 -19.51 5.83
CA LYS A 80 -14.31 -19.02 4.44
C LYS A 80 -12.98 -19.11 3.70
N ARG A 81 -11.85 -18.85 4.38
CA ARG A 81 -10.51 -18.88 3.77
C ARG A 81 -10.12 -20.30 3.38
N TYR A 82 -10.30 -21.26 4.28
CA TYR A 82 -9.98 -22.66 4.00
C TYR A 82 -10.91 -23.25 2.94
N LYS A 83 -12.22 -23.01 3.05
CA LYS A 83 -13.19 -23.45 2.04
C LYS A 83 -12.84 -22.95 0.64
N ALA A 84 -12.41 -21.69 0.52
CA ALA A 84 -11.99 -21.13 -0.77
C ALA A 84 -10.79 -21.88 -1.37
N LEU A 85 -9.79 -22.25 -0.57
CA LEU A 85 -8.65 -23.04 -1.04
C LEU A 85 -9.05 -24.42 -1.54
N LEU A 86 -9.93 -25.11 -0.81
CA LEU A 86 -10.42 -26.44 -1.20
C LEU A 86 -11.24 -26.38 -2.49
N LEU A 87 -12.13 -25.40 -2.61
CA LEU A 87 -12.93 -25.20 -3.82
C LEU A 87 -12.07 -24.79 -5.01
N ASN A 88 -11.06 -23.94 -4.81
CA ASN A 88 -10.12 -23.57 -5.87
C ASN A 88 -9.33 -24.78 -6.35
N PHE A 89 -8.84 -25.63 -5.44
CA PHE A 89 -8.18 -26.88 -5.82
C PHE A 89 -9.08 -27.80 -6.65
N MET A 90 -10.34 -27.96 -6.24
CA MET A 90 -11.33 -28.74 -7.00
C MET A 90 -11.59 -28.12 -8.38
N ALA A 91 -11.78 -26.80 -8.46
CA ALA A 91 -12.03 -26.09 -9.71
C ALA A 91 -10.84 -26.17 -10.68
N ILE A 92 -9.61 -25.99 -10.21
CA ILE A 92 -8.38 -26.13 -11.01
C ILE A 92 -8.27 -27.54 -11.58
N ARG A 93 -8.72 -28.54 -10.83
CA ARG A 93 -8.66 -29.94 -11.26
C ARG A 93 -9.81 -30.34 -12.18
N SER A 94 -11.01 -29.80 -11.95
CA SER A 94 -12.15 -29.95 -12.86
C SER A 94 -11.91 -29.23 -14.20
N ARG A 95 -11.03 -28.23 -14.24
CA ARG A 95 -10.64 -27.49 -15.46
C ARG A 95 -9.81 -28.27 -16.49
N THR A 96 -9.56 -29.57 -16.32
CA THR A 96 -9.15 -30.40 -17.48
C THR A 96 -10.31 -30.74 -18.40
N ASP A 97 -11.56 -30.56 -17.96
CA ASP A 97 -12.70 -30.47 -18.87
C ASP A 97 -13.11 -29.00 -18.93
N ALA A 98 -13.05 -28.44 -20.14
CA ALA A 98 -13.39 -27.05 -20.43
C ALA A 98 -14.73 -26.70 -19.77
N VAL A 99 -14.70 -25.79 -18.79
CA VAL A 99 -15.89 -25.09 -18.34
C VAL A 99 -16.33 -24.26 -19.54
N GLN A 100 -17.20 -24.83 -20.37
CA GLN A 100 -17.95 -24.13 -21.40
C GLN A 100 -18.80 -23.10 -20.67
N VAL A 101 -18.28 -21.88 -20.57
CA VAL A 101 -19.01 -20.73 -20.05
C VAL A 101 -20.07 -20.43 -21.11
N SER A 102 -21.29 -20.88 -20.89
CA SER A 102 -22.42 -20.71 -21.82
C SER A 102 -22.99 -19.29 -21.81
N ASP A 103 -22.58 -18.47 -20.85
CA ASP A 103 -23.04 -17.09 -20.69
C ASP A 103 -22.18 -16.12 -21.53
N PRO A 104 -22.75 -15.46 -22.56
CA PRO A 104 -22.01 -14.52 -23.41
C PRO A 104 -21.44 -13.32 -22.64
N ALA A 105 -22.04 -12.93 -21.51
CA ALA A 105 -21.49 -11.85 -20.67
C ALA A 105 -20.20 -12.29 -19.95
N ALA A 106 -20.16 -13.54 -19.48
CA ALA A 106 -18.97 -14.11 -18.85
C ALA A 106 -17.88 -14.42 -19.87
N GLN A 107 -18.22 -14.80 -21.11
CA GLN A 107 -17.26 -14.92 -22.22
C GLN A 107 -16.62 -13.57 -22.57
N ALA A 108 -17.40 -12.49 -22.63
CA ALA A 108 -16.87 -11.15 -22.88
C ALA A 108 -15.87 -10.72 -21.81
N LEU A 109 -16.17 -10.96 -20.53
CA LEU A 109 -15.26 -10.68 -19.41
C LEU A 109 -13.96 -11.48 -19.48
N ILE A 110 -14.04 -12.78 -19.82
CA ILE A 110 -12.85 -13.61 -20.02
C ILE A 110 -12.00 -13.04 -21.15
N HIS A 111 -12.62 -12.66 -22.26
CA HIS A 111 -11.91 -12.09 -23.40
C HIS A 111 -11.26 -10.73 -23.07
N THR A 112 -11.89 -9.90 -22.23
CA THR A 112 -11.28 -8.66 -21.71
C THR A 112 -10.05 -8.96 -20.86
N VAL A 113 -10.16 -9.91 -19.93
CA VAL A 113 -9.05 -10.31 -19.05
C VAL A 113 -7.90 -10.92 -19.85
N GLU A 114 -8.20 -11.71 -20.89
CA GLU A 114 -7.18 -12.27 -21.79
C GLU A 114 -6.45 -11.19 -22.58
N LEU A 115 -7.17 -10.16 -23.05
CA LEU A 115 -6.57 -9.00 -23.72
C LEU A 115 -5.69 -8.17 -22.78
N GLU A 116 -6.15 -7.91 -21.55
CA GLU A 116 -5.36 -7.22 -20.53
C GLU A 116 -4.11 -8.03 -20.16
N LEU A 117 -4.23 -9.33 -19.99
CA LEU A 117 -3.09 -10.21 -19.74
C LEU A 117 -2.11 -10.20 -20.92
N GLY A 118 -2.61 -10.18 -22.16
CA GLY A 118 -1.79 -10.05 -23.36
C GLY A 118 -1.05 -8.71 -23.44
N ASN A 119 -1.72 -7.61 -23.08
CA ASN A 119 -1.12 -6.28 -22.98
C ASN A 119 0.01 -6.28 -21.94
N VAL A 120 -0.28 -6.75 -20.73
CA VAL A 120 0.70 -6.80 -19.63
C VAL A 120 1.90 -7.67 -19.99
N LYS A 121 1.70 -8.80 -20.67
CA LYS A 121 2.81 -9.64 -21.15
C LYS A 121 3.69 -8.90 -22.16
N ARG A 122 3.09 -8.25 -23.17
CA ARG A 122 3.82 -7.45 -24.16
C ARG A 122 4.59 -6.31 -23.52
N ASP A 123 4.00 -5.62 -22.54
CA ASP A 123 4.69 -4.56 -21.80
C ASP A 123 5.84 -5.12 -20.96
N ASN A 124 5.66 -6.29 -20.33
CA ASN A 124 6.72 -6.95 -19.60
C ASN A 124 7.87 -7.37 -20.52
N ASP A 125 7.57 -7.93 -21.69
CA ASP A 125 8.57 -8.31 -22.68
C ASP A 125 9.31 -7.09 -23.23
N ARG A 126 8.61 -5.98 -23.49
CA ARG A 126 9.21 -4.70 -23.87
C ARG A 126 10.13 -4.14 -22.78
N LEU A 127 9.71 -4.19 -21.52
CA LEU A 127 10.53 -3.76 -20.39
C LEU A 127 11.77 -4.65 -20.23
N ARG A 128 11.62 -5.97 -20.39
CA ARG A 128 12.77 -6.90 -20.37
C ARG A 128 13.73 -6.64 -21.53
N ALA A 129 13.22 -6.40 -22.73
CA ALA A 129 14.04 -6.06 -23.89
C ALA A 129 14.76 -4.72 -23.67
N TYR A 130 14.11 -3.74 -23.05
CA TYR A 130 14.72 -2.47 -22.69
C TYR A 130 15.81 -2.64 -21.62
N ILE A 131 15.57 -3.46 -20.59
CA ILE A 131 16.58 -3.80 -19.59
C ILE A 131 17.76 -4.50 -20.26
N ALA A 132 17.51 -5.46 -21.15
CA ALA A 132 18.56 -6.15 -21.89
C ALA A 132 19.36 -5.18 -22.78
N ASP A 133 18.71 -4.23 -23.47
CA ASP A 133 19.39 -3.17 -24.23
C ASP A 133 20.25 -2.27 -23.32
N LEU A 134 19.73 -1.89 -22.15
CA LEU A 134 20.51 -1.14 -21.15
C LEU A 134 21.71 -1.93 -20.64
N GLU A 135 21.54 -3.23 -20.35
CA GLU A 135 22.61 -4.13 -19.92
C GLU A 135 23.68 -4.32 -21.01
N VAL A 136 23.26 -4.45 -22.27
CA VAL A 136 24.19 -4.52 -23.42
C VAL A 136 24.99 -3.22 -23.54
N ARG A 137 24.34 -2.05 -23.48
CA ARG A 137 25.03 -0.74 -23.50
C ARG A 137 25.99 -0.56 -22.32
N LEU A 138 25.64 -1.08 -21.15
CA LEU A 138 26.52 -1.10 -19.98
C LEU A 138 27.72 -2.03 -20.19
N SER A 139 27.55 -3.13 -20.93
CA SER A 139 28.61 -4.09 -21.22
C SER A 139 29.53 -3.70 -22.39
N GLU A 140 29.03 -2.92 -23.36
CA GLU A 140 29.79 -2.38 -24.50
C GLU A 140 30.68 -1.18 -24.14
N HIS A 141 30.50 -0.62 -22.94
CA HIS A 141 31.44 0.31 -22.31
C HIS A 141 32.16 -0.32 -21.09
N PRO A 142 33.03 -1.33 -21.29
CA PRO A 142 33.83 -1.84 -20.19
C PRO A 142 35.03 -0.91 -19.96
N ALA A 143 35.03 -0.28 -18.78
CA ALA A 143 36.09 0.48 -18.13
C ALA A 143 36.36 1.91 -18.64
N LEU A 144 35.75 2.88 -17.94
CA LEU A 144 36.46 3.82 -17.05
C LEU A 144 35.42 4.63 -16.25
N SER A 145 35.53 4.57 -14.92
CA SER A 145 34.92 5.52 -13.97
C SER A 145 33.41 5.38 -13.66
N SER A 146 33.12 4.88 -12.45
CA SER A 146 32.06 5.35 -11.54
C SER A 146 30.72 5.81 -12.15
N SER A 147 29.69 4.97 -12.08
CA SER A 147 28.29 5.40 -12.26
C SER A 147 27.40 5.00 -11.07
N THR A 148 27.71 5.62 -9.92
CA THR A 148 26.75 5.94 -8.85
C THR A 148 25.72 6.99 -9.32
N THR A 149 25.72 7.40 -10.60
CA THR A 149 25.22 8.72 -11.02
C THR A 149 23.71 8.89 -11.01
N GLN A 150 22.87 7.87 -11.23
CA GLN A 150 21.41 8.10 -11.15
C GLN A 150 20.84 8.11 -9.71
N ARG A 151 21.48 7.42 -8.77
CA ARG A 151 21.13 7.51 -7.34
C ARG A 151 21.86 8.67 -6.63
N SER A 152 23.04 9.06 -7.12
CA SER A 152 23.76 10.25 -6.67
C SER A 152 23.09 11.51 -7.16
N GLU A 153 22.70 11.62 -8.44
CA GLU A 153 22.08 12.86 -8.95
C GLU A 153 20.82 13.24 -8.18
N SER A 154 19.93 12.29 -7.88
CA SER A 154 18.73 12.60 -7.08
C SER A 154 19.05 12.95 -5.61
N ALA A 155 20.03 12.31 -4.99
CA ALA A 155 20.43 12.61 -3.60
C ALA A 155 21.24 13.92 -3.49
N ASP A 156 22.11 14.19 -4.46
CA ASP A 156 22.91 15.40 -4.60
C ASP A 156 22.04 16.58 -4.98
N GLU A 157 21.04 16.39 -5.87
CA GLU A 157 20.04 17.39 -6.21
C GLU A 157 19.13 17.70 -5.03
N LEU A 158 18.65 16.69 -4.29
CA LEU A 158 17.90 16.91 -3.05
C LEU A 158 18.74 17.66 -2.00
N SER A 159 20.02 17.32 -1.88
CA SER A 159 20.94 18.02 -0.98
C SER A 159 21.18 19.46 -1.44
N ARG A 160 21.33 19.69 -2.74
CA ARG A 160 21.49 21.02 -3.34
C ARG A 160 20.25 21.88 -3.12
N LEU A 161 19.06 21.35 -3.42
CA LEU A 161 17.78 22.04 -3.21
C LEU A 161 17.53 22.33 -1.72
N SER A 162 17.89 21.40 -0.84
CA SER A 162 17.82 21.62 0.61
C SER A 162 18.75 22.75 1.06
N ASN A 163 19.97 22.80 0.54
CA ASN A 163 20.94 23.86 0.83
C ASN A 163 20.49 25.21 0.25
N GLU A 164 20.02 25.25 -0.99
CA GLU A 164 19.46 26.44 -1.63
C GLU A 164 18.27 26.99 -0.83
N LYS A 165 17.36 26.09 -0.39
CA LYS A 165 16.25 26.45 0.50
C LYS A 165 16.74 27.03 1.83
N ALA A 166 17.74 26.42 2.46
CA ALA A 166 18.30 26.92 3.71
C ALA A 166 18.97 28.29 3.54
N LEU A 167 19.69 28.51 2.45
CA LEU A 167 20.30 29.79 2.11
C LEU A 167 19.24 30.87 1.85
N ALA A 168 18.16 30.54 1.14
CA ALA A 168 17.05 31.46 0.91
C ALA A 168 16.36 31.86 2.24
N CYS A 169 16.13 30.90 3.14
CA CYS A 169 15.57 31.18 4.47
C CYS A 169 16.51 32.05 5.31
N LYS A 170 17.83 31.79 5.26
CA LYS A 170 18.84 32.61 5.93
C LYS A 170 18.89 34.03 5.37
N ALA A 171 18.83 34.18 4.05
CA ALA A 171 18.81 35.50 3.41
C ALA A 171 17.57 36.29 3.84
N LEU A 172 16.39 35.66 3.85
CA LEU A 172 15.16 36.29 4.32
C LEU A 172 15.26 36.66 5.80
N TRP A 173 15.82 35.79 6.65
CA TRP A 173 16.08 36.11 8.07
C TRP A 173 16.92 37.38 8.23
N LEU A 174 18.04 37.47 7.51
CA LEU A 174 18.94 38.63 7.59
C LEU A 174 18.25 39.92 7.14
N VAL A 175 17.41 39.84 6.10
CA VAL A 175 16.59 40.98 5.66
C VAL A 175 15.61 41.39 6.76
N LEU A 176 14.88 40.45 7.35
CA LEU A 176 13.93 40.73 8.43
C LEU A 176 14.63 41.28 9.67
N GLU A 177 15.82 40.79 9.99
CA GLU A 177 16.64 41.28 11.11
C GLU A 177 17.14 42.70 10.87
N HIS A 178 17.52 43.03 9.64
CA HIS A 178 17.89 44.39 9.25
C HIS A 178 16.72 45.37 9.38
N PHE A 179 15.50 44.91 9.09
CA PHE A 179 14.27 45.71 9.18
C PHE A 179 13.42 45.40 10.42
N LYS A 180 14.04 44.95 11.53
CA LYS A 180 13.35 44.53 12.76
C LYS A 180 12.41 45.57 13.37
N ASP A 181 12.66 46.85 13.11
CA ASP A 181 11.85 47.96 13.62
C ASP A 181 10.59 48.22 12.76
N LEU A 182 10.55 47.66 11.54
CA LEU A 182 9.44 47.79 10.59
C LEU A 182 8.69 46.47 10.39
N VAL A 183 9.37 45.33 10.50
CA VAL A 183 8.81 44.02 10.21
C VAL A 183 9.10 43.06 11.36
N SER A 184 8.09 42.30 11.76
CA SER A 184 8.20 41.30 12.83
C SER A 184 7.60 39.96 12.42
N ILE A 185 8.06 38.90 13.07
CA ILE A 185 7.55 37.55 12.90
C ILE A 185 6.53 37.29 14.00
N ASP A 186 5.27 37.12 13.61
CA ASP A 186 4.20 36.71 14.52
C ASP A 186 4.20 35.17 14.60
N ALA A 187 4.86 34.66 15.65
CA ALA A 187 4.99 33.22 15.88
C ALA A 187 3.64 32.53 16.21
N ASP A 188 2.66 33.27 16.76
CA ASP A 188 1.37 32.73 17.16
C ASP A 188 0.46 32.54 15.95
N ARG A 189 0.43 33.54 15.06
CA ARG A 189 -0.34 33.47 13.80
C ARG A 189 0.44 32.81 12.66
N GLY A 190 1.72 32.57 12.86
CA GLY A 190 2.62 32.02 11.85
C GLY A 190 2.77 32.94 10.63
N SER A 191 2.74 34.26 10.81
CA SER A 191 2.74 35.25 9.72
C SER A 191 3.91 36.23 9.85
N ILE A 192 4.29 36.89 8.76
CA ILE A 192 5.21 38.04 8.82
C ILE A 192 4.36 39.31 8.76
N ILE A 193 4.55 40.20 9.74
CA ILE A 193 3.73 41.39 9.92
C ILE A 193 4.54 42.69 9.81
N ASP A 194 3.91 43.71 9.27
CA ASP A 194 4.37 45.10 9.27
C ASP A 194 3.99 45.77 10.61
N LEU A 195 4.98 46.32 11.31
CA LEU A 195 4.78 47.05 12.57
C LEU A 195 4.26 48.48 12.36
N ALA A 196 4.51 49.06 11.18
CA ALA A 196 4.05 50.41 10.84
C ALA A 196 2.58 50.45 10.37
N ALA A 197 2.05 49.31 9.92
CA ALA A 197 0.68 49.20 9.41
C ALA A 197 -0.38 49.00 10.52
N SER A 198 -1.62 49.36 10.21
CA SER A 198 -2.76 49.13 11.13
C SER A 198 -2.98 47.63 11.39
N LYS A 199 -3.29 47.24 12.64
CA LYS A 199 -3.46 45.84 13.09
C LYS A 199 -4.40 44.95 12.26
N ARG A 200 -5.30 45.53 11.46
CA ARG A 200 -6.25 44.78 10.61
C ARG A 200 -5.69 44.44 9.21
N LYS A 201 -4.62 45.11 8.79
CA LYS A 201 -4.01 44.97 7.46
C LYS A 201 -2.48 44.94 7.55
N ASN A 202 -1.96 44.40 8.63
CA ASN A 202 -0.53 44.38 8.90
C ASN A 202 0.15 43.08 8.48
N VAL A 203 -0.54 42.18 7.78
CA VAL A 203 0.06 40.91 7.32
C VAL A 203 0.74 41.15 5.98
N ILE A 204 2.06 40.97 5.93
CA ILE A 204 2.86 41.02 4.69
C ILE A 204 2.87 39.65 4.02
N VAL A 205 3.09 38.60 4.82
CA VAL A 205 3.13 37.21 4.35
C VAL A 205 2.16 36.37 5.15
N GLU A 206 1.24 35.73 4.43
CA GLU A 206 0.22 34.85 4.98
C GLU A 206 0.81 33.56 5.58
N PRO A 207 0.11 32.91 6.54
CA PRO A 207 0.60 31.72 7.23
C PRO A 207 1.02 30.58 6.32
N GLU A 208 0.28 30.36 5.23
CA GLU A 208 0.49 29.26 4.29
C GLU A 208 1.85 29.37 3.58
N ILE A 209 2.25 30.60 3.28
CA ILE A 209 3.49 30.91 2.56
C ILE A 209 4.65 30.99 3.56
N ALA A 210 4.43 31.63 4.72
CA ALA A 210 5.46 31.81 5.75
C ALA A 210 5.87 30.49 6.43
N ARG A 211 5.01 29.47 6.41
CA ARG A 211 5.22 28.18 7.11
C ARG A 211 6.61 27.58 6.90
N VAL A 212 7.08 27.54 5.65
CA VAL A 212 8.36 26.90 5.32
C VAL A 212 9.55 27.61 5.96
N PHE A 213 9.50 28.94 5.98
CA PHE A 213 10.51 29.77 6.65
C PHE A 213 10.42 29.62 8.16
N LEU A 214 9.22 29.65 8.74
CA LEU A 214 9.03 29.52 10.19
C LEU A 214 9.45 28.15 10.73
N ASP A 215 9.22 27.08 9.97
CA ASP A 215 9.73 25.75 10.28
C ASP A 215 11.26 25.74 10.32
N TRP A 216 11.90 26.38 9.32
CA TRP A 216 13.35 26.53 9.28
C TRP A 216 13.88 27.35 10.46
N VAL A 217 13.22 28.45 10.82
CA VAL A 217 13.56 29.28 11.99
C VAL A 217 13.49 28.49 13.28
N ARG A 218 12.41 27.72 13.50
CA ARG A 218 12.25 26.89 14.70
C ARG A 218 13.33 25.82 14.80
N ALA A 219 13.71 25.22 13.67
CA ALA A 219 14.79 24.24 13.63
C ALA A 219 16.18 24.85 13.87
N ASN A 220 16.38 26.12 13.51
CA ASN A 220 17.66 26.83 13.58
C ASN A 220 17.71 27.92 14.66
N SER A 221 16.79 27.91 15.63
CA SER A 221 16.68 28.93 16.69
C SER A 221 17.91 29.01 17.61
N LYS A 222 18.85 28.07 17.47
CA LYS A 222 20.13 28.01 18.20
C LYS A 222 21.34 28.52 17.39
N VAL A 223 21.15 28.90 16.13
CA VAL A 223 22.24 29.28 15.20
C VAL A 223 22.49 30.80 15.20
N GLY A 224 21.68 31.58 15.92
CA GLY A 224 21.74 33.04 15.95
C GLY A 224 21.74 33.66 17.35
N ASN A 225 22.51 33.08 18.28
CA ASN A 225 23.01 33.76 19.49
C ASN A 225 24.53 33.73 19.50
#